data_AF-A0A8T4M130-F1
#
_entry.id   AF-A0A8T4M130-F1
#
_cell.length_a   1.000
_cell.length_b   1.000
_cell.length_c   1.000
_cell.angle_alpha   90.00
_cell.angle_beta   90.00
_cell.angle_gamma   90.00
#
_symmetry.space_group_name_H-M   'P 1'
#
loop_
_entity.id
_entity.type
_entity.pdbx_description
1 polymer ?
#
loop_
_entity_poly.entity_id
_entity_poly.type
_entity_poly.pdbx_seq_one_letter_code
_entity_poly.pdbx_strand_id
1 'polypeptide(L)'
;METQMHLLFEKKWQGLCRLIFKEEIGPLSLYAKWLCELNEPIVRRKSCISGKEVAYAIGEYAQDAKWISLDEVDFSKKWEALSINSIKDIESLVEALSERFYYAGNVVLGNCDNVQNSSNISDSYNIYDCSAFGNSKNLCHCTYGRLSEDSMGCNGLGESMHCLHCYDAFRNKRCFELWLTQNCSDCRYSHNLGNCIECMFCFHVQNKKHAIGNLELPLSKYLSIKEGLLAQMAEKLRRDKRLPNLAEMVGNVPDGRVNAAFAAGKMPANKKPIEGAFEKTGTIVLGKALAGGVDAYEGWLEKRTRELEHCKSALSGESIVRKKHLIYSAPPANRLITRNEAQEIGEKEKISQMELESLDFGNAAQKTAKMAYFCLEYCHGTNTNIIESPLCEQVSNSYRTLPVTMVKYCAYSFWPRNSEYVFGCNTLFDSAFCINCYYSIGLSRCLEMDSCKNCADSYFCHNCENLSDCMFCFNAKNLKYAVGNAEVGKENYMKIKSIVRGEILERLEKGKTLPFDVYSIGGRNWHSA
;
A
#
# COMPACT_ATOMS: atom_id res chain seq x y z
N MET A 1 -24.04 -17.85 -16.62
CA MET A 1 -22.98 -18.51 -17.39
C MET A 1 -21.68 -18.17 -16.69
N GLU A 2 -20.98 -19.17 -16.16
CA GLU A 2 -19.72 -18.95 -15.44
C GLU A 2 -18.60 -18.66 -16.44
N THR A 3 -17.62 -17.86 -16.04
CA THR A 3 -16.46 -17.56 -16.90
C THR A 3 -15.40 -18.65 -16.75
N GLN A 4 -14.55 -18.83 -17.78
CA GLN A 4 -13.38 -19.71 -17.70
C GLN A 4 -12.46 -19.36 -16.51
N MET A 5 -12.39 -18.08 -16.14
CA MET A 5 -11.66 -17.56 -14.99
C MET A 5 -12.29 -17.96 -13.64
N HIS A 6 -13.63 -17.99 -13.52
CA HIS A 6 -14.30 -18.51 -12.31
C HIS A 6 -13.95 -19.98 -12.07
N LEU A 7 -14.01 -20.81 -13.12
CA LEU A 7 -13.65 -22.24 -13.05
C LEU A 7 -12.17 -22.46 -12.68
N LEU A 8 -11.27 -21.57 -13.12
CA LEU A 8 -9.87 -21.59 -12.74
C LEU A 8 -9.66 -21.29 -11.25
N PHE A 9 -10.33 -20.25 -10.72
CA PHE A 9 -10.22 -19.88 -9.31
C PHE A 9 -10.89 -20.88 -8.37
N GLU A 10 -12.04 -21.44 -8.74
CA GLU A 10 -12.70 -22.52 -8.00
C GLU A 10 -11.75 -23.73 -7.82
N LYS A 11 -11.07 -24.16 -8.90
CA LYS A 11 -10.07 -25.24 -8.85
C LYS A 11 -8.87 -24.91 -7.95
N LYS A 12 -8.44 -23.63 -7.90
CA LYS A 12 -7.34 -23.16 -7.03
C LYS A 12 -7.76 -23.09 -5.56
N TRP A 13 -8.97 -22.62 -5.28
CA TRP A 13 -9.58 -22.60 -3.95
C TRP A 13 -9.65 -24.02 -3.36
N GLN A 14 -10.27 -24.98 -4.07
CA GLN A 14 -10.31 -26.38 -3.65
C GLN A 14 -8.90 -26.97 -3.42
N GLY A 15 -7.95 -26.65 -4.30
CA GLY A 15 -6.55 -27.08 -4.17
C GLY A 15 -5.86 -26.56 -2.91
N LEU A 16 -6.12 -25.30 -2.53
CA LEU A 16 -5.56 -24.68 -1.34
C LEU A 16 -6.24 -25.20 -0.06
N CYS A 17 -7.56 -25.40 -0.08
CA CYS A 17 -8.31 -26.04 1.00
C CYS A 17 -7.76 -27.44 1.33
N ARG A 18 -7.63 -28.31 0.32
CA ARG A 18 -7.09 -29.68 0.50
C ARG A 18 -5.69 -29.69 1.09
N LEU A 19 -4.87 -28.67 0.83
CA LEU A 19 -3.54 -28.57 1.44
C LEU A 19 -3.61 -28.17 2.92
N ILE A 20 -4.37 -27.12 3.24
CA ILE A 20 -4.43 -26.51 4.58
C ILE A 20 -5.24 -27.39 5.54
N PHE A 21 -6.44 -27.78 5.14
CA PHE A 21 -7.43 -28.48 5.97
C PHE A 21 -7.50 -30.00 5.77
N LYS A 22 -6.82 -30.53 4.75
CA LYS A 22 -6.92 -31.93 4.28
C LYS A 22 -8.25 -32.32 3.62
N GLU A 23 -9.17 -31.36 3.47
CA GLU A 23 -10.47 -31.53 2.82
C GLU A 23 -10.85 -30.32 1.92
N GLU A 24 -11.94 -30.43 1.17
CA GLU A 24 -12.50 -29.36 0.35
C GLU A 24 -13.59 -28.58 1.12
N ILE A 25 -13.55 -27.25 1.06
CA ILE A 25 -14.43 -26.39 1.86
C ILE A 25 -15.51 -25.74 0.97
N GLY A 26 -16.22 -26.55 0.18
CA GLY A 26 -17.29 -26.09 -0.73
C GLY A 26 -16.80 -25.12 -1.83
N PRO A 27 -17.71 -24.44 -2.56
CA PRO A 27 -17.34 -23.52 -3.64
C PRO A 27 -16.95 -22.12 -3.17
N LEU A 28 -15.95 -21.53 -3.83
CA LEU A 28 -15.31 -20.24 -3.54
C LEU A 28 -16.30 -19.07 -3.42
N SER A 29 -17.36 -19.08 -4.22
CA SER A 29 -18.37 -18.01 -4.28
C SER A 29 -19.08 -17.77 -2.94
N LEU A 30 -19.19 -18.79 -2.07
CA LEU A 30 -19.76 -18.67 -0.73
C LEU A 30 -18.84 -17.92 0.26
N TYR A 31 -17.55 -17.81 -0.07
CA TYR A 31 -16.51 -17.27 0.80
C TYR A 31 -16.03 -15.88 0.37
N ALA A 32 -16.42 -15.41 -0.83
CA ALA A 32 -15.96 -14.17 -1.42
C ALA A 32 -16.14 -12.92 -0.52
N LYS A 33 -17.21 -12.85 0.29
CA LYS A 33 -17.37 -11.77 1.28
C LYS A 33 -16.27 -11.80 2.33
N TRP A 34 -16.08 -12.95 3.00
CA TRP A 34 -15.05 -13.13 4.02
C TRP A 34 -13.67 -12.83 3.45
N LEU A 35 -13.35 -13.37 2.26
CA LEU A 35 -12.07 -13.17 1.56
C LEU A 35 -11.77 -11.72 1.13
N CYS A 36 -12.66 -10.77 1.39
CA CYS A 36 -12.49 -9.34 1.08
C CYS A 36 -12.59 -8.41 2.29
N GLU A 37 -12.69 -8.91 3.52
CA GLU A 37 -13.12 -8.09 4.68
C GLU A 37 -12.18 -6.92 5.04
N LEU A 38 -10.87 -7.00 4.75
CA LEU A 38 -9.91 -5.89 4.92
C LEU A 38 -9.26 -5.44 3.58
N ASN A 39 -9.94 -5.63 2.45
CA ASN A 39 -9.52 -5.11 1.15
C ASN A 39 -10.06 -3.69 0.90
N GLU A 40 -9.33 -2.89 0.12
CA GLU A 40 -9.80 -1.55 -0.25
C GLU A 40 -10.83 -1.60 -1.40
N PRO A 41 -11.83 -0.70 -1.43
CA PRO A 41 -12.92 -0.75 -2.41
C PRO A 41 -12.48 -0.24 -3.79
N ILE A 42 -12.69 -1.08 -4.82
CA ILE A 42 -12.43 -0.72 -6.22
C ILE A 42 -13.46 0.30 -6.70
N VAL A 43 -12.97 1.41 -7.28
CA VAL A 43 -13.80 2.54 -7.69
C VAL A 43 -14.26 2.34 -9.13
N ARG A 44 -15.59 2.32 -9.33
CA ARG A 44 -16.22 2.11 -10.65
C ARG A 44 -16.88 3.38 -11.17
N ARG A 45 -16.60 3.74 -12.42
CA ARG A 45 -17.17 4.88 -13.16
C ARG A 45 -17.68 4.40 -14.53
N LYS A 46 -18.30 5.28 -15.31
CA LYS A 46 -18.71 4.99 -16.70
C LYS A 46 -17.91 5.83 -17.68
N SER A 47 -17.52 5.22 -18.81
CA SER A 47 -16.84 5.90 -19.91
C SER A 47 -17.74 7.00 -20.50
N CYS A 48 -17.19 8.21 -20.68
CA CYS A 48 -17.90 9.29 -21.35
C CYS A 48 -18.00 9.11 -22.89
N ILE A 49 -17.31 8.12 -23.46
CA ILE A 49 -17.36 7.79 -24.89
C ILE A 49 -18.41 6.70 -25.17
N SER A 50 -18.44 5.64 -24.35
CA SER A 50 -19.23 4.42 -24.66
C SER A 50 -20.24 4.01 -23.58
N GLY A 51 -20.19 4.58 -22.39
CA GLY A 51 -20.93 4.08 -21.23
C GLY A 51 -20.44 2.75 -20.66
N LYS A 52 -19.34 2.17 -21.17
CA LYS A 52 -18.64 1.02 -20.54
C LYS A 52 -18.33 1.31 -19.07
N GLU A 53 -18.23 0.27 -18.25
CA GLU A 53 -17.68 0.40 -16.91
C GLU A 53 -16.16 0.56 -16.92
N VAL A 54 -15.66 1.41 -16.03
CA VAL A 54 -14.24 1.69 -15.87
C VAL A 54 -13.86 1.61 -14.40
N ALA A 55 -12.85 0.79 -14.08
CA ALA A 55 -12.35 0.56 -12.73
C ALA A 55 -11.04 1.31 -12.45
N TYR A 56 -10.90 1.77 -11.21
CA TYR A 56 -9.77 2.54 -10.69
C TYR A 56 -9.46 2.13 -9.24
N ALA A 57 -8.20 2.29 -8.85
CA ALA A 57 -7.70 2.04 -7.50
C ALA A 57 -7.94 3.21 -6.54
N ILE A 58 -8.28 4.39 -7.08
CA ILE A 58 -8.24 5.67 -6.37
C ILE A 58 -9.58 6.38 -6.59
N GLY A 59 -10.25 6.76 -5.51
CA GLY A 59 -11.55 7.45 -5.55
C GLY A 59 -11.46 8.97 -5.70
N GLU A 60 -10.24 9.50 -5.71
CA GLU A 60 -9.95 10.90 -5.41
C GLU A 60 -9.95 11.84 -6.63
N TYR A 61 -9.96 11.31 -7.86
CA TYR A 61 -10.12 12.15 -9.05
C TYR A 61 -11.46 12.91 -9.04
N ALA A 62 -11.49 14.09 -9.65
CA ALA A 62 -12.67 14.94 -9.71
C ALA A 62 -13.89 14.19 -10.28
N GLN A 63 -15.02 14.20 -9.54
CA GLN A 63 -16.18 13.36 -9.86
C GLN A 63 -16.91 13.79 -11.14
N ASP A 64 -16.72 15.04 -11.56
CA ASP A 64 -17.30 15.68 -12.73
C ASP A 64 -16.41 15.62 -13.98
N ALA A 65 -15.24 14.96 -13.88
CA ALA A 65 -14.25 14.78 -14.93
C ALA A 65 -14.69 13.81 -16.04
N LYS A 66 -13.91 13.77 -17.12
CA LYS A 66 -14.07 12.80 -18.21
C LYS A 66 -13.27 11.53 -17.90
N TRP A 67 -13.95 10.39 -17.97
CA TRP A 67 -13.43 9.06 -17.67
C TRP A 67 -13.51 8.18 -18.92
N ILE A 68 -12.50 7.35 -19.19
CA ILE A 68 -12.48 6.40 -20.32
C ILE A 68 -11.81 5.08 -19.92
N SER A 69 -12.14 4.00 -20.63
CA SER A 69 -11.39 2.75 -20.52
C SER A 69 -10.12 2.81 -21.36
N LEU A 70 -9.04 2.12 -20.96
CA LEU A 70 -7.75 2.17 -21.67
C LEU A 70 -7.83 1.70 -23.13
N ASP A 71 -8.77 0.80 -23.47
CA ASP A 71 -9.05 0.35 -24.84
C ASP A 71 -9.74 1.41 -25.73
N GLU A 72 -10.07 2.57 -25.17
CA GLU A 72 -10.72 3.70 -25.85
C GLU A 72 -9.76 4.87 -26.12
N VAL A 73 -8.50 4.74 -25.69
CA VAL A 73 -7.45 5.73 -25.95
C VAL A 73 -6.94 5.60 -27.38
N ASP A 74 -7.26 6.56 -28.23
CA ASP A 74 -6.62 6.71 -29.54
C ASP A 74 -5.20 7.28 -29.40
N PHE A 75 -4.23 6.38 -29.19
CA PHE A 75 -2.79 6.70 -29.17
C PHE A 75 -2.25 7.18 -30.53
N SER A 76 -3.02 7.10 -31.63
CA SER A 76 -2.63 7.65 -32.94
C SER A 76 -3.05 9.12 -33.12
N LYS A 77 -3.97 9.62 -32.29
CA LYS A 77 -4.50 10.99 -32.34
C LYS A 77 -3.40 12.02 -32.09
N LYS A 78 -2.97 12.68 -33.16
CA LYS A 78 -2.12 13.87 -33.07
C LYS A 78 -2.96 15.07 -32.67
N TRP A 79 -2.48 15.82 -31.69
CA TRP A 79 -3.07 17.08 -31.27
C TRP A 79 -2.23 18.26 -31.76
N GLU A 80 -2.87 19.37 -32.08
CA GLU A 80 -2.17 20.59 -32.49
C GLU A 80 -1.46 21.25 -31.29
N ALA A 81 -0.30 21.83 -31.56
CA ALA A 81 0.45 22.63 -30.61
C ALA A 81 -0.34 23.89 -30.23
N LEU A 82 -0.38 24.23 -28.94
CA LEU A 82 -0.98 25.49 -28.49
C LEU A 82 -0.19 26.69 -29.00
N SER A 83 -0.88 27.80 -29.27
CA SER A 83 -0.22 29.08 -29.51
C SER A 83 0.48 29.54 -28.24
N ILE A 84 1.80 29.73 -28.30
CA ILE A 84 2.60 30.23 -27.17
C ILE A 84 2.07 31.59 -26.65
N ASN A 85 1.43 32.38 -27.51
CA ASN A 85 0.91 33.71 -27.20
C ASN A 85 -0.47 33.70 -26.53
N SER A 86 -1.17 32.55 -26.46
CA SER A 86 -2.46 32.44 -25.74
C SER A 86 -2.32 31.93 -24.31
N ILE A 87 -1.15 31.41 -23.93
CA ILE A 87 -0.87 30.90 -22.58
C ILE A 87 -0.35 32.05 -21.72
N LYS A 88 -1.06 32.37 -20.63
CA LYS A 88 -0.71 33.47 -19.70
C LYS A 88 -0.30 32.96 -18.32
N ASP A 89 -0.97 31.89 -17.90
CA ASP A 89 -1.10 31.34 -16.56
C ASP A 89 -1.52 29.87 -16.67
N ILE A 90 -1.60 29.16 -15.55
CA ILE A 90 -2.06 27.77 -15.52
C ILE A 90 -3.56 27.67 -15.83
N GLU A 91 -4.38 28.64 -15.40
CA GLU A 91 -5.82 28.69 -15.71
C GLU A 91 -6.11 28.65 -17.22
N SER A 92 -5.52 29.55 -18.01
CA SER A 92 -5.68 29.60 -19.48
C SER A 92 -5.07 28.37 -20.18
N LEU A 93 -4.03 27.76 -19.60
CA LEU A 93 -3.46 26.52 -20.10
C LEU A 93 -4.40 25.32 -19.86
N VAL A 94 -4.97 25.19 -18.67
CA VAL A 94 -5.92 24.12 -18.31
C VAL A 94 -7.23 24.28 -19.09
N GLU A 95 -7.73 25.50 -19.27
CA GLU A 95 -8.91 25.79 -20.11
C GLU A 95 -8.70 25.35 -21.55
N ALA A 96 -7.58 25.75 -22.18
CA ALA A 96 -7.23 25.39 -23.56
C ALA A 96 -6.92 23.89 -23.76
N LEU A 97 -6.68 23.14 -22.68
CA LEU A 97 -6.40 21.70 -22.70
C LEU A 97 -7.54 20.83 -22.17
N SER A 98 -8.61 21.43 -21.64
CA SER A 98 -9.78 20.73 -21.05
C SER A 98 -10.37 19.65 -21.96
N GLU A 99 -10.38 19.84 -23.29
CA GLU A 99 -10.88 18.83 -24.22
C GLU A 99 -9.93 17.64 -24.48
N ARG A 100 -8.70 17.70 -23.95
CA ARG A 100 -7.67 16.66 -24.04
C ARG A 100 -7.56 15.80 -22.76
N PHE A 101 -8.11 16.25 -21.63
CA PHE A 101 -8.03 15.53 -20.36
C PHE A 101 -9.09 14.42 -20.27
N TYR A 102 -8.63 13.18 -20.06
CA TYR A 102 -9.45 12.00 -19.78
C TYR A 102 -8.70 11.10 -18.80
N TYR A 103 -9.27 10.81 -17.63
CA TYR A 103 -8.68 9.83 -16.72
C TYR A 103 -8.96 8.42 -17.26
N ALA A 104 -7.91 7.66 -17.59
CA ALA A 104 -8.06 6.31 -18.15
C ALA A 104 -7.95 5.25 -17.05
N GLY A 105 -8.95 4.36 -16.99
CA GLY A 105 -8.98 3.23 -16.07
C GLY A 105 -9.07 1.91 -16.84
N ASN A 106 -9.41 0.82 -16.14
CA ASN A 106 -9.22 -0.55 -16.64
C ASN A 106 -7.76 -0.80 -17.12
N VAL A 107 -6.78 -0.14 -16.49
CA VAL A 107 -5.39 -0.12 -16.96
C VAL A 107 -4.75 -1.51 -16.84
N VAL A 108 -4.21 -2.01 -17.94
CA VAL A 108 -3.50 -3.30 -18.04
C VAL A 108 -2.14 -3.04 -18.70
N LEU A 109 -1.04 -3.37 -18.03
CA LEU A 109 0.33 -3.16 -18.52
C LEU A 109 1.14 -4.47 -18.45
N GLY A 110 2.13 -4.63 -19.33
CA GLY A 110 2.98 -5.82 -19.35
C GLY A 110 2.27 -7.09 -19.86
N ASN A 111 2.82 -8.25 -19.53
CA ASN A 111 2.37 -9.54 -20.06
C ASN A 111 1.21 -10.10 -19.21
N CYS A 112 -0.01 -10.13 -19.76
CA CYS A 112 -1.22 -10.46 -19.02
C CYS A 112 -2.09 -11.55 -19.67
N ASP A 113 -2.68 -12.41 -18.83
CA ASP A 113 -3.80 -13.35 -19.11
C ASP A 113 -4.88 -13.18 -18.02
N ASN A 114 -6.13 -13.56 -18.32
CA ASN A 114 -7.39 -12.97 -17.82
C ASN A 114 -7.32 -12.19 -16.49
N VAL A 115 -7.67 -10.90 -16.56
CA VAL A 115 -7.69 -9.96 -15.44
C VAL A 115 -9.08 -9.31 -15.33
N GLN A 116 -9.57 -9.08 -14.12
CA GLN A 116 -10.85 -8.43 -13.84
C GLN A 116 -10.83 -7.74 -12.46
N ASN A 117 -11.63 -6.69 -12.18
CA ASN A 117 -11.87 -5.51 -13.01
C ASN A 117 -10.76 -4.49 -12.67
N SER A 118 -9.81 -4.28 -13.58
CA SER A 118 -8.44 -3.82 -13.31
C SER A 118 -8.24 -2.39 -12.77
N SER A 119 -7.14 -2.21 -12.04
CA SER A 119 -6.19 -1.07 -12.14
C SER A 119 -4.99 -1.35 -11.21
N ASN A 120 -3.90 -0.58 -11.18
CA ASN A 120 -2.91 -0.57 -12.27
C ASN A 120 -2.01 -1.81 -12.09
N ILE A 121 -1.84 -2.62 -13.15
CA ILE A 121 -1.32 -4.00 -13.05
C ILE A 121 -0.10 -4.22 -13.98
N SER A 122 0.90 -4.99 -13.53
CA SER A 122 2.00 -5.47 -14.40
C SER A 122 2.45 -6.91 -14.11
N ASP A 123 2.66 -7.71 -15.16
CA ASP A 123 2.89 -9.18 -15.17
C ASP A 123 1.73 -9.96 -14.51
N SER A 124 1.01 -10.81 -15.25
CA SER A 124 -0.27 -11.40 -14.79
C SER A 124 -0.68 -12.68 -15.51
N TYR A 125 -1.09 -13.72 -14.77
CA TYR A 125 -1.75 -14.94 -15.29
C TYR A 125 -2.45 -15.71 -14.14
N ASN A 126 -3.73 -15.60 -13.75
CA ASN A 126 -4.91 -14.79 -14.06
C ASN A 126 -5.38 -14.11 -12.74
N ILE A 127 -6.24 -13.07 -12.73
CA ILE A 127 -6.49 -12.23 -11.52
C ILE A 127 -7.90 -11.59 -11.45
N TYR A 128 -8.62 -11.67 -10.31
CA TYR A 128 -10.05 -11.27 -10.16
C TYR A 128 -10.45 -11.01 -8.69
N ASP A 129 -11.11 -9.95 -8.20
CA ASP A 129 -11.29 -8.55 -8.62
C ASP A 129 -10.10 -7.71 -8.12
N CYS A 130 -9.70 -6.62 -8.81
CA CYS A 130 -8.33 -6.06 -8.66
C CYS A 130 -8.18 -4.53 -8.64
N SER A 131 -7.38 -3.95 -7.74
CA SER A 131 -6.91 -2.55 -7.91
C SER A 131 -5.49 -2.18 -7.43
N ALA A 132 -4.47 -3.03 -7.67
CA ALA A 132 -3.10 -2.66 -8.12
C ALA A 132 -2.04 -3.67 -7.69
N PHE A 133 -1.16 -4.14 -8.59
CA PHE A 133 0.00 -4.98 -8.23
C PHE A 133 0.95 -5.32 -9.40
N GLY A 134 2.11 -5.90 -9.09
CA GLY A 134 2.92 -6.69 -10.04
C GLY A 134 4.18 -7.28 -9.43
N ASN A 135 4.55 -8.56 -9.58
CA ASN A 135 4.42 -9.37 -10.79
C ASN A 135 3.79 -10.76 -10.52
N SER A 136 2.82 -11.23 -11.31
CA SER A 136 1.71 -12.01 -10.72
C SER A 136 1.27 -13.26 -11.48
N LYS A 137 0.86 -14.33 -10.76
CA LYS A 137 0.34 -15.58 -11.35
C LYS A 137 -0.26 -16.56 -10.30
N ASN A 138 -1.35 -16.38 -9.56
CA ASN A 138 -2.68 -15.78 -9.79
C ASN A 138 -3.18 -15.14 -8.48
N LEU A 139 -4.19 -14.26 -8.49
CA LEU A 139 -4.76 -13.73 -7.23
C LEU A 139 -6.28 -13.47 -7.26
N CYS A 140 -6.99 -13.58 -6.12
CA CYS A 140 -8.44 -13.28 -6.08
C CYS A 140 -9.07 -13.03 -4.68
N HIS A 141 -9.64 -11.87 -4.32
CA HIS A 141 -9.57 -10.51 -4.87
C HIS A 141 -8.45 -9.72 -4.18
N CYS A 142 -7.89 -8.66 -4.80
CA CYS A 142 -6.72 -7.95 -4.25
C CYS A 142 -6.63 -6.46 -4.57
N THR A 143 -6.02 -5.70 -3.64
CA THR A 143 -5.56 -4.31 -3.89
C THR A 143 -4.21 -4.06 -3.21
N TYR A 144 -3.29 -3.43 -3.95
CA TYR A 144 -1.88 -3.11 -3.66
C TYR A 144 -0.92 -4.30 -3.37
N GLY A 145 0.09 -4.53 -4.22
CA GLY A 145 1.16 -5.51 -3.91
C GLY A 145 2.22 -5.73 -5.02
N ARG A 146 3.21 -6.61 -4.78
CA ARG A 146 4.22 -7.08 -5.76
C ARG A 146 4.76 -8.50 -5.50
N LEU A 147 4.51 -9.45 -6.42
CA LEU A 147 5.02 -10.86 -6.52
C LEU A 147 4.10 -11.99 -5.97
N SER A 148 3.70 -12.97 -6.80
CA SER A 148 2.76 -14.08 -6.40
C SER A 148 2.65 -15.33 -7.33
N GLU A 149 2.33 -16.50 -6.73
CA GLU A 149 1.69 -17.69 -7.33
C GLU A 149 1.18 -18.68 -6.23
N ASP A 150 -0.03 -18.65 -5.65
CA ASP A 150 -1.24 -17.83 -5.82
C ASP A 150 -1.67 -17.19 -4.48
N SER A 151 -2.63 -16.24 -4.45
CA SER A 151 -3.23 -15.80 -3.17
C SER A 151 -4.70 -15.35 -3.26
N MET A 152 -5.52 -15.58 -2.22
CA MET A 152 -6.96 -15.22 -2.25
C MET A 152 -7.52 -14.86 -0.85
N GLY A 153 -8.23 -13.76 -0.60
CA GLY A 153 -8.07 -12.39 -1.12
C GLY A 153 -7.26 -11.52 -0.14
N CYS A 154 -6.72 -10.36 -0.60
CA CYS A 154 -5.42 -9.84 -0.10
C CYS A 154 -5.15 -8.32 -0.13
N ASN A 155 -4.29 -7.86 0.80
CA ASN A 155 -3.51 -6.59 0.84
C ASN A 155 -2.32 -6.78 1.84
N GLY A 156 -1.10 -6.24 1.73
CA GLY A 156 -0.45 -5.51 0.62
C GLY A 156 0.64 -6.33 -0.11
N LEU A 157 0.46 -7.66 -0.11
CA LEU A 157 1.32 -8.75 -0.62
C LEU A 157 2.66 -8.44 -1.33
N GLY A 158 3.70 -9.17 -0.91
CA GLY A 158 4.77 -9.62 -1.80
C GLY A 158 5.26 -11.05 -1.55
N GLU A 159 5.91 -11.62 -2.58
CA GLU A 159 6.39 -13.01 -2.73
C GLU A 159 5.60 -14.08 -1.94
N SER A 160 4.62 -14.69 -2.61
CA SER A 160 3.75 -15.73 -2.06
C SER A 160 3.68 -16.95 -2.97
N MET A 161 3.81 -18.16 -2.40
CA MET A 161 3.30 -19.40 -3.00
C MET A 161 2.77 -20.40 -1.94
N HIS A 162 1.53 -20.38 -1.47
CA HIS A 162 0.30 -19.68 -1.89
C HIS A 162 -0.48 -19.35 -0.59
N CYS A 163 -1.30 -18.30 -0.52
CA CYS A 163 -1.89 -17.86 0.75
C CYS A 163 -3.40 -17.56 0.71
N LEU A 164 -4.07 -17.70 1.87
CA LEU A 164 -5.47 -17.39 2.10
C LEU A 164 -5.71 -17.24 3.62
N HIS A 165 -6.34 -16.21 4.18
CA HIS A 165 -6.82 -14.92 3.67
C HIS A 165 -5.82 -13.83 4.13
N CYS A 166 -5.41 -12.92 3.25
CA CYS A 166 -4.01 -12.46 3.26
C CYS A 166 -3.78 -11.02 3.70
N TYR A 167 -3.19 -10.92 4.89
CA TYR A 167 -2.56 -9.73 5.46
C TYR A 167 -1.19 -10.15 6.05
N ASP A 168 -0.38 -9.27 6.63
CA ASP A 168 0.41 -8.38 5.79
C ASP A 168 1.82 -8.96 5.63
N ALA A 169 2.33 -9.00 4.39
CA ALA A 169 2.82 -10.28 3.86
C ALA A 169 4.06 -10.19 2.96
N PHE A 170 5.23 -10.56 3.50
CA PHE A 170 6.49 -10.82 2.77
C PHE A 170 7.43 -11.67 3.63
N ARG A 171 7.79 -12.93 3.34
CA ARG A 171 7.66 -13.77 2.12
C ARG A 171 7.08 -15.13 2.54
N ASN A 172 6.29 -15.80 1.70
CA ASN A 172 5.30 -16.81 2.15
C ASN A 172 5.26 -18.11 1.32
N LYS A 173 5.16 -19.30 1.97
CA LYS A 173 4.94 -20.62 1.30
C LYS A 173 4.32 -21.75 2.19
N ARG A 174 3.23 -21.62 2.95
CA ARG A 174 1.87 -21.21 2.58
C ARG A 174 1.12 -20.79 3.86
N CYS A 175 0.36 -19.69 3.84
CA CYS A 175 -0.07 -19.02 5.08
C CYS A 175 -1.60 -18.86 5.21
N PHE A 176 -2.08 -18.98 6.46
CA PHE A 176 -3.49 -18.87 6.90
C PHE A 176 -3.51 -18.68 8.42
N GLU A 177 -3.80 -17.53 9.03
CA GLU A 177 -3.72 -16.11 8.62
C GLU A 177 -2.55 -15.46 9.42
N LEU A 178 -1.85 -14.45 8.90
CA LEU A 178 -0.65 -13.87 9.54
C LEU A 178 -0.63 -12.35 9.52
N TRP A 179 0.08 -11.74 10.47
CA TRP A 179 0.16 -10.29 10.63
C TRP A 179 1.62 -9.85 10.93
N LEU A 180 2.17 -8.95 10.11
CA LEU A 180 3.52 -8.37 10.23
C LEU A 180 4.66 -9.40 10.48
N THR A 181 4.80 -10.42 9.64
CA THR A 181 5.83 -11.48 9.82
C THR A 181 6.90 -11.48 8.72
N GLN A 182 8.16 -11.82 9.01
CA GLN A 182 9.18 -12.11 7.99
C GLN A 182 9.66 -13.56 8.03
N ASN A 183 10.03 -14.09 6.84
CA ASN A 183 10.72 -15.37 6.65
C ASN A 183 10.06 -16.56 7.37
N CYS A 184 8.73 -16.56 7.45
CA CYS A 184 7.96 -17.58 8.16
C CYS A 184 7.36 -18.61 7.19
N SER A 185 7.26 -19.86 7.63
CA SER A 185 6.51 -20.91 6.91
C SER A 185 5.50 -21.57 7.83
N ASP A 186 4.29 -21.78 7.31
CA ASP A 186 3.22 -22.52 7.98
C ASP A 186 2.84 -21.99 9.37
N CYS A 187 3.11 -20.72 9.63
CA CYS A 187 2.61 -20.04 10.82
C CYS A 187 1.13 -19.65 10.63
N ARG A 188 0.34 -19.71 11.70
CA ARG A 188 -1.12 -19.52 11.69
C ARG A 188 -1.58 -18.67 12.88
N TYR A 189 -2.49 -17.72 12.64
CA TYR A 189 -3.08 -16.85 13.66
C TYR A 189 -2.03 -16.24 14.60
N SER A 190 -0.98 -15.62 14.03
CA SER A 190 0.20 -15.18 14.77
C SER A 190 0.67 -13.79 14.30
N HIS A 191 1.28 -13.01 15.21
CA HIS A 191 1.66 -11.60 14.98
C HIS A 191 3.14 -11.32 15.29
N ASN A 192 3.79 -10.49 14.48
CA ASN A 192 5.17 -10.03 14.67
C ASN A 192 6.19 -11.18 14.85
N LEU A 193 6.21 -12.11 13.89
CA LEU A 193 7.14 -13.26 13.90
C LEU A 193 8.33 -13.04 12.96
N GLY A 194 9.52 -13.48 13.39
CA GLY A 194 10.74 -13.46 12.56
C GLY A 194 11.40 -14.84 12.46
N ASN A 195 11.60 -15.35 11.24
CA ASN A 195 12.28 -16.62 10.95
C ASN A 195 11.64 -17.87 11.62
N CYS A 196 10.32 -17.87 11.85
CA CYS A 196 9.62 -18.94 12.56
C CYS A 196 9.03 -19.99 11.60
N ILE A 197 8.95 -21.25 12.04
CA ILE A 197 8.39 -22.36 11.24
C ILE A 197 7.35 -23.12 12.06
N GLU A 198 6.18 -23.37 11.49
CA GLU A 198 5.11 -24.16 12.11
C GLU A 198 4.76 -23.64 13.51
N CYS A 199 4.26 -22.40 13.58
CA CYS A 199 3.83 -21.74 14.81
C CYS A 199 2.32 -21.45 14.80
N MET A 200 1.62 -21.59 15.93
CA MET A 200 0.19 -21.29 16.06
C MET A 200 -0.09 -20.43 17.29
N PHE A 201 -0.86 -19.35 17.13
CA PHE A 201 -1.18 -18.40 18.21
C PHE A 201 0.07 -17.83 18.92
N CYS A 202 1.14 -17.60 18.15
CA CYS A 202 2.40 -17.04 18.64
C CYS A 202 2.47 -15.53 18.41
N PHE A 203 3.10 -14.82 19.35
CA PHE A 203 3.17 -13.36 19.36
C PHE A 203 4.58 -12.90 19.71
N HIS A 204 5.16 -12.06 18.85
CA HIS A 204 6.42 -11.34 19.07
C HIS A 204 7.70 -12.20 19.19
N VAL A 205 7.65 -13.48 18.81
CA VAL A 205 8.78 -14.42 18.94
C VAL A 205 9.62 -14.55 17.66
N GLN A 206 10.91 -14.85 17.84
CA GLN A 206 11.87 -15.06 16.75
C GLN A 206 12.50 -16.46 16.78
N ASN A 207 12.83 -16.97 15.59
CA ASN A 207 13.56 -18.22 15.34
C ASN A 207 12.93 -19.50 15.93
N LYS A 208 11.63 -19.47 16.26
CA LYS A 208 10.87 -20.57 16.90
C LYS A 208 10.46 -21.66 15.92
N LYS A 209 10.37 -22.91 16.40
CA LYS A 209 9.89 -24.05 15.61
C LYS A 209 8.88 -24.91 16.37
N HIS A 210 7.81 -25.34 15.70
CA HIS A 210 6.79 -26.24 16.25
C HIS A 210 6.18 -25.69 17.56
N ALA A 211 5.82 -24.40 17.55
CA ALA A 211 5.40 -23.67 18.74
C ALA A 211 3.89 -23.42 18.76
N ILE A 212 3.30 -23.44 19.95
CA ILE A 212 1.91 -23.05 20.18
C ILE A 212 1.88 -22.11 21.38
N GLY A 213 1.29 -20.91 21.25
CA GLY A 213 1.25 -19.93 22.34
C GLY A 213 2.64 -19.61 22.91
N ASN A 214 3.61 -19.34 22.03
CA ASN A 214 5.04 -19.12 22.33
C ASN A 214 5.80 -20.31 22.97
N LEU A 215 5.14 -21.43 23.30
CA LEU A 215 5.76 -22.65 23.83
C LEU A 215 6.18 -23.59 22.68
N GLU A 216 7.48 -23.87 22.57
CA GLU A 216 8.01 -24.88 21.62
C GLU A 216 7.75 -26.31 22.12
N LEU A 217 7.39 -27.21 21.20
CA LEU A 217 6.93 -28.57 21.50
C LEU A 217 7.75 -29.63 20.75
N PRO A 218 7.80 -30.88 21.26
CA PRO A 218 8.21 -32.03 20.46
C PRO A 218 7.32 -32.17 19.21
N LEU A 219 7.93 -32.45 18.06
CA LEU A 219 7.26 -32.45 16.75
C LEU A 219 5.96 -33.30 16.72
N SER A 220 5.97 -34.49 17.31
CA SER A 220 4.80 -35.36 17.38
C SER A 220 3.63 -34.74 18.16
N LYS A 221 3.92 -34.09 19.29
CA LYS A 221 2.92 -33.37 20.09
C LYS A 221 2.38 -32.15 19.35
N TYR A 222 3.26 -31.39 18.68
CA TYR A 222 2.86 -30.26 17.85
C TYR A 222 1.90 -30.68 16.74
N LEU A 223 2.26 -31.70 15.95
CA LEU A 223 1.46 -32.16 14.81
C LEU A 223 0.06 -32.64 15.24
N SER A 224 -0.04 -33.39 16.34
CA SER A 224 -1.31 -33.87 16.88
C SER A 224 -2.25 -32.72 17.30
N ILE A 225 -1.73 -31.69 17.97
CA ILE A 225 -2.54 -30.51 18.37
C ILE A 225 -2.93 -29.68 17.14
N LYS A 226 -1.99 -29.46 16.21
CA LYS A 226 -2.22 -28.77 14.93
C LYS A 226 -3.35 -29.43 14.11
N GLU A 227 -3.37 -30.76 14.02
CA GLU A 227 -4.39 -31.52 13.29
C GLU A 227 -5.79 -31.28 13.87
N GLY A 228 -5.94 -31.41 15.19
CA GLY A 228 -7.21 -31.14 15.88
C GLY A 228 -7.72 -29.70 15.71
N LEU A 229 -6.81 -28.71 15.78
CA LEU A 229 -7.16 -27.31 15.57
C LEU A 229 -7.58 -27.02 14.13
N LEU A 230 -6.90 -27.60 13.13
CA LEU A 230 -7.25 -27.42 11.71
C LEU A 230 -8.59 -28.05 11.36
N ALA A 231 -8.94 -29.19 11.94
CA ALA A 231 -10.26 -29.81 11.76
C ALA A 231 -11.40 -28.91 12.31
N GLN A 232 -11.20 -28.28 13.47
CA GLN A 232 -12.17 -27.34 14.05
C GLN A 232 -12.32 -26.07 13.19
N MET A 233 -11.21 -25.53 12.67
CA MET A 233 -11.23 -24.41 11.71
C MET A 233 -12.00 -24.79 10.43
N ALA A 234 -11.76 -25.99 9.89
CA ALA A 234 -12.43 -26.49 8.70
C ALA A 234 -13.95 -26.66 8.90
N GLU A 235 -14.37 -27.25 10.02
CA GLU A 235 -15.80 -27.40 10.35
C GLU A 235 -16.48 -26.04 10.51
N LYS A 236 -15.87 -25.12 11.26
CA LYS A 236 -16.39 -23.78 11.46
C LYS A 236 -16.49 -23.02 10.13
N LEU A 237 -15.48 -23.11 9.26
CA LEU A 237 -15.51 -22.47 7.94
C LEU A 237 -16.55 -23.13 7.00
N ARG A 238 -16.76 -24.45 7.08
CA ARG A 238 -17.85 -25.13 6.36
C ARG A 238 -19.23 -24.65 6.80
N ARG A 239 -19.45 -24.46 8.10
CA ARG A 239 -20.73 -24.07 8.71
C ARG A 239 -21.03 -22.58 8.58
N ASP A 240 -20.10 -21.72 9.01
CA ASP A 240 -20.31 -20.29 9.20
C ASP A 240 -19.92 -19.44 7.97
N LYS A 241 -19.31 -20.06 6.95
CA LYS A 241 -18.74 -19.43 5.73
C LYS A 241 -17.68 -18.34 5.99
N ARG A 242 -17.17 -18.30 7.21
CA ARG A 242 -16.26 -17.29 7.75
C ARG A 242 -15.45 -17.87 8.90
N LEU A 243 -14.20 -17.44 9.05
CA LEU A 243 -13.50 -17.46 10.34
C LEU A 243 -13.25 -16.01 10.81
N PRO A 244 -13.20 -15.75 12.13
CA PRO A 244 -12.71 -14.45 12.61
C PRO A 244 -11.25 -14.26 12.18
N ASN A 245 -10.88 -13.01 11.91
CA ASN A 245 -9.48 -12.60 11.74
C ASN A 245 -8.78 -12.48 13.10
N LEU A 246 -7.45 -12.36 13.12
CA LEU A 246 -6.66 -12.30 14.36
C LEU A 246 -7.03 -11.11 15.25
N ALA A 247 -7.32 -9.94 14.66
CA ALA A 247 -7.73 -8.75 15.40
C ALA A 247 -9.06 -8.94 16.14
N GLU A 248 -10.05 -9.57 15.50
CA GLU A 248 -11.32 -9.96 16.12
C GLU A 248 -11.15 -11.01 17.23
N MET A 249 -10.34 -12.03 16.99
CA MET A 249 -10.10 -13.08 17.99
C MET A 249 -9.54 -12.49 19.29
N VAL A 250 -8.58 -11.57 19.19
CA VAL A 250 -7.88 -10.99 20.34
C VAL A 250 -8.67 -9.83 20.98
N GLY A 251 -9.38 -9.02 20.18
CA GLY A 251 -10.14 -7.86 20.66
C GLY A 251 -11.30 -8.17 21.58
N ASN A 252 -11.88 -9.38 21.48
CA ASN A 252 -12.98 -9.84 22.34
C ASN A 252 -12.52 -10.43 23.69
N VAL A 253 -11.21 -10.48 23.95
CA VAL A 253 -10.65 -11.11 25.16
C VAL A 253 -10.38 -10.06 26.25
N PRO A 254 -10.83 -10.27 27.51
CA PRO A 254 -10.49 -9.38 28.63
C PRO A 254 -8.99 -9.16 28.78
N ASP A 255 -8.59 -7.97 29.24
CA ASP A 255 -7.19 -7.55 29.32
C ASP A 255 -6.35 -8.52 30.18
N GLY A 256 -5.50 -9.30 29.53
CA GLY A 256 -4.55 -10.20 30.16
C GLY A 256 -3.34 -9.43 30.70
N ARG A 257 -3.57 -8.55 31.68
CA ARG A 257 -2.60 -7.58 32.19
C ARG A 257 -1.25 -8.25 32.52
N VAL A 258 -0.21 -7.84 31.80
CA VAL A 258 1.17 -8.21 32.06
C VAL A 258 1.76 -7.25 33.09
N ASN A 259 2.17 -7.76 34.25
CA ASN A 259 2.82 -6.97 35.29
C ASN A 259 4.31 -6.80 34.98
N ALA A 260 4.62 -5.96 33.99
CA ALA A 260 5.97 -5.63 33.53
C ALA A 260 6.26 -4.13 33.64
N ALA A 261 7.55 -3.79 33.81
CA ALA A 261 8.02 -2.41 33.97
C ALA A 261 8.95 -2.07 32.80
N PHE A 262 8.37 -1.54 31.74
CA PHE A 262 9.03 -1.35 30.45
C PHE A 262 9.96 -0.13 30.43
N ALA A 263 11.08 -0.23 29.69
CA ALA A 263 12.05 0.84 29.54
C ALA A 263 11.75 1.73 28.31
N ALA A 264 11.46 3.00 28.56
CA ALA A 264 11.19 4.02 27.54
C ALA A 264 12.44 4.35 26.71
N GLY A 265 12.52 3.88 25.46
CA GLY A 265 13.68 4.05 24.59
C GLY A 265 13.48 5.10 23.50
N LYS A 266 13.75 6.38 23.77
CA LYS A 266 13.67 7.45 22.75
C LYS A 266 14.93 7.54 21.90
N MET A 267 14.81 7.27 20.60
CA MET A 267 15.87 7.56 19.63
C MET A 267 16.03 9.08 19.41
N PRO A 268 17.26 9.59 19.18
CA PRO A 268 17.48 11.00 18.87
C PRO A 268 16.97 11.33 17.45
N ALA A 269 16.13 12.36 17.34
CA ALA A 269 15.57 12.85 16.09
C ALA A 269 16.36 14.05 15.55
N ASN A 270 16.63 14.07 14.24
CA ASN A 270 17.33 15.17 13.56
C ASN A 270 16.71 15.45 12.19
N LYS A 271 15.83 16.45 12.07
CA LYS A 271 15.17 16.77 10.79
C LYS A 271 16.07 17.44 9.74
N LYS A 272 17.24 17.99 10.13
CA LYS A 272 18.11 18.78 9.22
C LYS A 272 18.48 18.09 7.89
N PRO A 273 18.81 16.79 7.85
CA PRO A 273 19.09 16.09 6.59
C PRO A 273 17.85 15.92 5.70
N ILE A 274 16.65 15.97 6.27
CA ILE A 274 15.33 15.85 5.62
C ILE A 274 14.80 17.24 5.20
N GLU A 275 15.27 18.30 5.85
CA GLU A 275 15.00 19.69 5.48
C GLU A 275 15.87 20.13 4.29
N GLY A 276 17.20 19.96 4.34
CA GLY A 276 18.08 20.27 3.21
C GLY A 276 17.83 19.39 1.96
N ALA A 277 17.35 18.17 2.18
CA ALA A 277 16.76 17.29 1.16
C ALA A 277 15.64 17.94 0.37
N PHE A 278 14.67 18.50 1.10
CA PHE A 278 13.46 19.11 0.58
C PHE A 278 13.79 20.42 -0.15
N GLU A 279 14.63 21.26 0.45
CA GLU A 279 15.15 22.50 -0.15
C GLU A 279 15.89 22.25 -1.47
N LYS A 280 16.77 21.24 -1.52
CA LYS A 280 17.47 20.81 -2.74
C LYS A 280 16.49 20.36 -3.82
N THR A 281 15.46 19.59 -3.45
CA THR A 281 14.48 19.06 -4.42
C THR A 281 13.58 20.17 -4.96
N GLY A 282 13.11 21.10 -4.13
CA GLY A 282 12.43 22.32 -4.58
C GLY A 282 13.31 23.17 -5.51
N THR A 283 14.60 23.31 -5.20
CA THR A 283 15.55 24.02 -6.07
C THR A 283 15.68 23.34 -7.44
N ILE A 284 15.68 22.01 -7.50
CA ILE A 284 15.77 21.24 -8.76
C ILE A 284 14.47 21.32 -9.58
N VAL A 285 13.32 21.06 -8.96
CA VAL A 285 12.02 20.90 -9.66
C VAL A 285 11.32 22.25 -9.90
N LEU A 286 11.32 23.14 -8.90
CA LEU A 286 10.66 24.44 -8.98
C LEU A 286 11.63 25.55 -9.40
N GLY A 287 12.90 25.48 -8.97
CA GLY A 287 13.95 26.47 -9.30
C GLY A 287 14.41 27.33 -8.13
N LYS A 288 13.75 27.17 -6.97
CA LYS A 288 14.04 27.88 -5.72
C LYS A 288 13.78 26.92 -4.56
N ALA A 289 14.57 27.02 -3.49
CA ALA A 289 14.32 26.25 -2.27
C ALA A 289 12.98 26.67 -1.64
N LEU A 290 12.18 25.70 -1.21
CA LEU A 290 10.90 25.95 -0.55
C LEU A 290 11.12 26.37 0.90
N ALA A 291 11.02 27.68 1.16
CA ALA A 291 11.28 28.26 2.48
C ALA A 291 10.25 27.83 3.54
N GLY A 292 10.75 27.50 4.74
CA GLY A 292 9.95 27.08 5.90
C GLY A 292 10.29 25.70 6.48
N GLY A 293 11.15 24.92 5.80
CA GLY A 293 11.36 23.51 6.14
C GLY A 293 10.20 22.63 5.67
N VAL A 294 10.31 21.31 5.86
CA VAL A 294 9.34 20.34 5.30
C VAL A 294 7.96 20.40 6.00
N ASP A 295 7.93 20.66 7.31
CA ASP A 295 6.70 20.76 8.12
C ASP A 295 5.80 21.91 7.65
N ALA A 296 6.38 23.00 7.16
CA ALA A 296 5.61 24.15 6.66
C ALA A 296 4.73 23.83 5.45
N TYR A 297 4.89 22.66 4.83
CA TYR A 297 4.13 22.16 3.68
C TYR A 297 3.35 20.87 3.99
N GLU A 298 3.25 20.45 5.25
CA GLU A 298 2.58 19.22 5.71
C GLU A 298 1.24 18.95 5.01
N GLY A 299 0.32 19.92 5.03
CA GLY A 299 -1.02 19.77 4.44
C GLY A 299 -1.05 19.63 2.91
N TRP A 300 0.01 20.03 2.20
CA TRP A 300 0.18 19.74 0.77
C TRP A 300 0.83 18.38 0.54
N LEU A 301 1.88 18.07 1.31
CA LEU A 301 2.64 16.83 1.17
C LEU A 301 1.81 15.61 1.58
N GLU A 302 0.89 15.74 2.55
CA GLU A 302 -0.01 14.64 2.93
C GLU A 302 -1.31 14.56 2.09
N LYS A 303 -1.66 15.55 1.25
CA LYS A 303 -3.00 15.71 0.61
C LYS A 303 -3.55 14.43 -0.05
N ARG A 304 -2.68 13.62 -0.66
CA ARG A 304 -3.01 12.38 -1.40
C ARG A 304 -2.36 11.13 -0.79
N THR A 305 -2.02 11.20 0.49
CA THR A 305 -1.36 10.13 1.27
C THR A 305 -2.28 9.64 2.39
N ARG A 306 -1.93 8.54 3.06
CA ARG A 306 -2.73 8.06 4.19
C ARG A 306 -2.44 8.90 5.43
N GLU A 307 -3.47 9.38 6.13
CA GLU A 307 -3.33 10.20 7.34
C GLU A 307 -2.61 9.44 8.48
N LEU A 308 -1.79 10.13 9.28
CA LEU A 308 -1.20 9.59 10.51
C LEU A 308 -2.17 9.66 11.69
N GLU A 309 -2.18 8.61 12.51
CA GLU A 309 -2.98 8.50 13.73
C GLU A 309 -2.06 8.21 14.92
N HIS A 310 -2.17 9.06 15.95
CA HIS A 310 -1.48 8.86 17.23
C HIS A 310 -2.42 8.15 18.21
N CYS A 311 -2.02 6.96 18.65
CA CYS A 311 -2.71 6.16 19.65
C CYS A 311 -1.77 5.93 20.87
N LYS A 312 -2.19 5.08 21.81
CA LYS A 312 -1.41 4.78 23.02
C LYS A 312 -1.22 3.27 23.20
N SER A 313 -0.11 2.89 23.82
CA SER A 313 0.06 1.53 24.35
C SER A 313 -1.01 1.22 25.40
N ALA A 314 -1.55 0.01 25.34
CA ALA A 314 -2.45 -0.56 26.34
C ALA A 314 -1.77 -0.90 27.68
N LEU A 315 -0.43 -0.88 27.74
CA LEU A 315 0.36 -1.28 28.91
C LEU A 315 1.05 -0.07 29.57
N SER A 316 1.95 0.62 28.87
CA SER A 316 2.63 1.83 29.38
C SER A 316 1.86 3.13 29.18
N GLY A 317 0.92 3.18 28.23
CA GLY A 317 0.32 4.44 27.77
C GLY A 317 1.23 5.30 26.89
N GLU A 318 2.41 4.81 26.47
CA GLU A 318 3.31 5.51 25.54
C GLU A 318 2.65 5.76 24.18
N SER A 319 3.11 6.80 23.47
CA SER A 319 2.58 7.20 22.16
C SER A 319 2.98 6.20 21.08
N ILE A 320 1.99 5.63 20.39
CA ILE A 320 2.18 4.75 19.23
C ILE A 320 1.68 5.50 17.99
N VAL A 321 2.38 5.35 16.87
CA VAL A 321 2.00 5.91 15.58
C VAL A 321 1.48 4.79 14.67
N ARG A 322 0.41 5.06 13.92
CA ARG A 322 -0.04 4.26 12.76
C ARG A 322 -0.52 5.19 11.64
N LYS A 323 -0.85 4.67 10.45
CA LYS A 323 -1.62 5.42 9.43
C LYS A 323 -3.01 4.83 9.27
N LYS A 324 -3.97 5.65 8.81
CA LYS A 324 -5.33 5.22 8.42
C LYS A 324 -5.29 4.42 7.12
N HIS A 325 -4.89 3.16 7.26
CA HIS A 325 -4.89 2.13 6.23
C HIS A 325 -5.47 0.86 6.87
N LEU A 326 -6.34 0.16 6.15
CA LEU A 326 -7.30 -0.77 6.74
C LEU A 326 -6.66 -1.86 7.63
N ILE A 327 -5.51 -2.40 7.21
CA ILE A 327 -4.72 -3.37 7.98
C ILE A 327 -4.16 -2.79 9.28
N TYR A 328 -3.65 -1.54 9.28
CA TYR A 328 -3.03 -0.94 10.45
C TYR A 328 -4.06 -0.34 11.42
N SER A 329 -5.25 0.02 10.92
CA SER A 329 -6.38 0.46 11.73
C SER A 329 -7.17 -0.68 12.39
N ALA A 330 -7.16 -1.89 11.81
CA ALA A 330 -7.95 -3.04 12.29
C ALA A 330 -7.59 -3.58 13.69
N PRO A 331 -6.32 -3.59 14.15
CA PRO A 331 -5.99 -4.02 15.51
C PRO A 331 -6.61 -3.10 16.58
N PRO A 332 -7.26 -3.66 17.61
CA PRO A 332 -8.04 -2.89 18.58
C PRO A 332 -7.13 -2.09 19.52
N ALA A 333 -7.53 -0.86 19.83
CA ALA A 333 -6.70 0.10 20.54
C ALA A 333 -6.23 -0.38 21.94
N ASN A 334 -7.06 -1.14 22.67
CA ASN A 334 -6.69 -1.74 23.97
C ASN A 334 -5.74 -2.95 23.86
N ARG A 335 -5.24 -3.26 22.66
CA ARG A 335 -4.25 -4.31 22.41
C ARG A 335 -3.02 -3.81 21.64
N LEU A 336 -2.94 -2.51 21.35
CA LEU A 336 -1.74 -1.91 20.76
C LEU A 336 -0.64 -1.77 21.82
N ILE A 337 0.61 -2.08 21.45
CA ILE A 337 1.80 -1.97 22.31
C ILE A 337 3.01 -1.49 21.51
N THR A 338 4.02 -0.95 22.20
CA THR A 338 5.29 -0.54 21.60
C THR A 338 6.18 -1.75 21.31
N ARG A 339 7.23 -1.53 20.49
CA ARG A 339 8.22 -2.54 20.16
C ARG A 339 8.95 -3.13 21.37
N ASN A 340 9.25 -2.32 22.37
CA ASN A 340 9.95 -2.76 23.58
C ASN A 340 9.06 -3.69 24.42
N GLU A 341 7.78 -3.31 24.58
CA GLU A 341 6.77 -4.12 25.25
C GLU A 341 6.57 -5.47 24.52
N ALA A 342 6.50 -5.43 23.19
CA ALA A 342 6.33 -6.61 22.36
C ALA A 342 7.49 -7.61 22.50
N GLN A 343 8.74 -7.13 22.48
CA GLN A 343 9.90 -7.99 22.69
C GLN A 343 9.87 -8.64 24.09
N GLU A 344 9.61 -7.85 25.15
CA GLU A 344 9.57 -8.37 26.52
C GLU A 344 8.48 -9.44 26.70
N ILE A 345 7.31 -9.24 26.09
CA ILE A 345 6.22 -10.23 26.07
C ILE A 345 6.63 -11.49 25.30
N GLY A 346 7.26 -11.36 24.13
CA GLY A 346 7.74 -12.50 23.33
C GLY A 346 8.82 -13.33 24.04
N GLU A 347 9.63 -12.71 24.89
CA GLU A 347 10.65 -13.40 25.69
C GLU A 347 10.09 -14.10 26.94
N LYS A 348 9.07 -13.52 27.59
CA LYS A 348 8.58 -13.96 28.90
C LYS A 348 7.28 -14.77 28.85
N GLU A 349 6.31 -14.34 28.05
CA GLU A 349 4.94 -14.88 28.08
C GLU A 349 4.76 -16.05 27.11
N LYS A 350 4.18 -17.14 27.64
CA LYS A 350 3.84 -18.36 26.91
C LYS A 350 2.70 -19.11 27.57
N ILE A 351 1.99 -19.92 26.80
CA ILE A 351 0.94 -20.82 27.28
C ILE A 351 1.53 -21.85 28.27
N SER A 352 0.84 -22.12 29.37
CA SER A 352 1.22 -23.19 30.29
C SER A 352 0.84 -24.57 29.75
N GLN A 353 1.45 -25.62 30.30
CA GLN A 353 1.17 -26.99 29.89
C GLN A 353 -0.31 -27.40 30.08
N MET A 354 -0.97 -26.88 31.13
CA MET A 354 -2.39 -27.09 31.43
C MET A 354 -3.31 -26.29 30.49
N GLU A 355 -2.95 -25.04 30.17
CA GLU A 355 -3.68 -24.24 29.17
C GLU A 355 -3.58 -24.90 27.77
N LEU A 356 -2.43 -25.49 27.42
CA LEU A 356 -2.20 -26.24 26.18
C LEU A 356 -2.99 -27.56 26.09
N GLU A 357 -3.08 -28.31 27.20
CA GLU A 357 -3.88 -29.56 27.27
C GLU A 357 -5.39 -29.33 27.09
N SER A 358 -5.83 -28.10 27.32
CA SER A 358 -7.23 -27.66 27.21
C SER A 358 -7.44 -26.67 26.06
N LEU A 359 -6.55 -26.66 25.06
CA LEU A 359 -6.59 -25.72 23.93
C LEU A 359 -7.52 -26.21 22.81
N ASP A 360 -8.46 -25.36 22.41
CA ASP A 360 -9.30 -25.53 21.21
C ASP A 360 -9.41 -24.21 20.44
N PHE A 361 -9.95 -24.21 19.21
CA PHE A 361 -10.04 -23.01 18.38
C PHE A 361 -10.99 -21.94 18.95
N GLY A 362 -12.03 -22.35 19.68
CA GLY A 362 -12.96 -21.42 20.33
C GLY A 362 -12.36 -20.72 21.55
N ASN A 363 -11.45 -21.38 22.27
CA ASN A 363 -10.82 -20.85 23.48
C ASN A 363 -9.40 -20.29 23.28
N ALA A 364 -8.77 -20.52 22.12
CA ALA A 364 -7.37 -20.17 21.85
C ALA A 364 -6.98 -18.74 22.26
N ALA A 365 -7.78 -17.74 21.86
CA ALA A 365 -7.49 -16.34 22.18
C ALA A 365 -7.52 -16.03 23.68
N GLN A 366 -8.34 -16.75 24.45
CA GLN A 366 -8.35 -16.66 25.92
C GLN A 366 -7.10 -17.33 26.53
N LYS A 367 -6.67 -18.47 25.99
CA LYS A 367 -5.45 -19.17 26.46
C LYS A 367 -4.18 -18.38 26.16
N THR A 368 -4.15 -17.59 25.08
CA THR A 368 -3.03 -16.72 24.72
C THR A 368 -3.19 -15.26 25.19
N ALA A 369 -4.19 -14.93 26.00
CA ALA A 369 -4.58 -13.56 26.34
C ALA A 369 -3.45 -12.66 26.91
N LYS A 370 -2.43 -13.28 27.53
CA LYS A 370 -1.25 -12.63 28.14
C LYS A 370 -0.19 -12.20 27.12
N MET A 371 -0.09 -12.92 25.99
CA MET A 371 0.87 -12.61 24.91
C MET A 371 0.17 -12.00 23.68
N ALA A 372 -1.15 -12.08 23.59
CA ALA A 372 -1.94 -11.61 22.47
C ALA A 372 -2.10 -10.07 22.49
N TYR A 373 -1.11 -9.40 21.90
CA TYR A 373 -1.06 -7.95 21.67
C TYR A 373 -0.53 -7.65 20.25
N PHE A 374 -0.66 -6.40 19.81
CA PHE A 374 -0.31 -5.96 18.46
C PHE A 374 0.73 -4.83 18.50
N CYS A 375 1.96 -5.18 18.14
CA CYS A 375 3.00 -4.22 17.81
C CYS A 375 2.80 -3.77 16.35
N LEU A 376 2.52 -2.48 16.12
CA LEU A 376 2.50 -1.88 14.77
C LEU A 376 3.85 -1.26 14.38
N GLU A 377 4.85 -1.38 15.25
CA GLU A 377 6.22 -0.95 15.01
C GLU A 377 7.09 -2.11 14.52
N TYR A 378 7.92 -1.86 13.50
CA TYR A 378 8.80 -2.81 12.86
C TYR A 378 10.00 -2.09 12.25
N CYS A 379 11.21 -2.35 12.75
CA CYS A 379 12.44 -1.84 12.11
C CYS A 379 13.44 -2.98 11.85
N HIS A 380 13.74 -3.23 10.57
CA HIS A 380 14.62 -4.31 10.11
C HIS A 380 15.80 -3.80 9.28
N GLY A 381 16.95 -4.50 9.35
CA GLY A 381 18.21 -4.02 8.78
C GLY A 381 18.71 -2.73 9.45
N THR A 382 19.66 -2.06 8.79
CA THR A 382 20.27 -0.83 9.29
C THR A 382 19.31 0.35 9.17
N ASN A 383 18.84 0.88 10.31
CA ASN A 383 17.94 2.02 10.36
C ASN A 383 18.56 3.18 11.15
N THR A 384 18.56 4.40 10.60
CA THR A 384 19.15 5.59 11.26
C THR A 384 18.28 6.84 11.10
N ASN A 385 18.18 7.66 12.16
CA ASN A 385 17.40 8.90 12.16
C ASN A 385 15.96 8.70 11.64
N ILE A 386 15.22 7.82 12.33
CA ILE A 386 13.84 7.47 12.04
C ILE A 386 12.93 8.28 12.95
N ILE A 387 12.04 9.07 12.38
CA ILE A 387 11.18 10.03 13.09
C ILE A 387 9.73 9.73 12.70
N GLU A 388 8.89 9.34 13.67
CA GLU A 388 7.45 9.07 13.46
C GLU A 388 7.16 8.14 12.26
N SER A 389 8.04 7.17 12.00
CA SER A 389 7.96 6.25 10.85
C SER A 389 8.04 4.78 11.33
N PRO A 390 6.91 4.20 11.79
CA PRO A 390 6.94 2.97 12.59
C PRO A 390 7.24 1.66 11.84
N LEU A 391 7.04 1.55 10.52
CA LEU A 391 7.42 0.36 9.72
C LEU A 391 8.52 0.75 8.72
N CYS A 392 9.77 0.33 9.02
CA CYS A 392 10.99 0.71 8.30
C CYS A 392 11.89 -0.50 8.03
N GLU A 393 12.31 -0.71 6.78
CA GLU A 393 13.39 -1.65 6.44
C GLU A 393 14.55 -0.92 5.75
N GLN A 394 15.78 -1.03 6.26
CA GLN A 394 17.00 -0.45 5.67
C GLN A 394 16.89 1.08 5.36
N VAL A 395 16.42 1.86 6.33
CA VAL A 395 16.03 3.28 6.14
C VAL A 395 17.03 4.25 6.76
N SER A 396 17.27 5.41 6.13
CA SER A 396 18.02 6.51 6.76
C SER A 396 17.40 7.88 6.53
N ASN A 397 17.29 8.68 7.60
CA ASN A 397 16.70 10.03 7.58
C ASN A 397 15.27 10.01 7.03
N SER A 398 14.33 9.52 7.83
CA SER A 398 12.92 9.42 7.42
C SER A 398 11.98 10.02 8.45
N TYR A 399 10.95 10.72 7.97
CA TYR A 399 10.02 11.50 8.79
C TYR A 399 8.57 11.27 8.35
N ARG A 400 7.70 10.82 9.28
CA ARG A 400 6.25 10.67 9.03
C ARG A 400 5.92 9.76 7.82
N THR A 401 6.67 8.67 7.67
CA THR A 401 6.50 7.71 6.57
C THR A 401 6.03 6.35 7.07
N LEU A 402 5.18 5.68 6.28
CA LEU A 402 4.69 4.35 6.65
C LEU A 402 4.07 3.62 5.46
N PRO A 403 4.36 2.33 5.21
CA PRO A 403 5.62 1.64 5.48
C PRO A 403 6.68 2.01 4.42
N VAL A 404 7.97 1.91 4.73
CA VAL A 404 9.06 2.23 3.78
C VAL A 404 10.24 1.24 3.81
N THR A 405 10.86 0.99 2.65
CA THR A 405 11.92 -0.03 2.49
C THR A 405 13.06 0.48 1.60
N MET A 406 14.31 0.33 2.05
CA MET A 406 15.55 0.72 1.34
C MET A 406 15.58 2.22 0.95
N VAL A 407 15.20 3.10 1.89
CA VAL A 407 14.93 4.52 1.63
C VAL A 407 15.95 5.45 2.28
N LYS A 408 16.33 6.51 1.58
CA LYS A 408 17.04 7.67 2.14
C LYS A 408 16.24 8.96 1.98
N TYR A 409 16.32 9.81 3.02
CA TYR A 409 15.90 11.21 3.00
C TYR A 409 14.48 11.45 2.47
N CYS A 410 13.50 10.86 3.13
CA CYS A 410 12.10 10.82 2.67
C CYS A 410 11.15 11.30 3.77
N ALA A 411 10.11 12.06 3.38
CA ALA A 411 9.07 12.52 4.29
C ALA A 411 7.66 12.21 3.78
N TYR A 412 6.68 12.16 4.68
CA TYR A 412 5.24 12.16 4.36
C TYR A 412 4.82 11.14 3.29
N SER A 413 5.33 9.90 3.35
CA SER A 413 5.23 8.93 2.24
C SER A 413 4.77 7.52 2.63
N PHE A 414 4.21 6.80 1.65
CA PHE A 414 3.61 5.47 1.72
C PHE A 414 4.16 4.58 0.59
N TRP A 415 4.89 3.51 0.93
CA TRP A 415 5.69 2.66 0.02
C TRP A 415 6.62 3.41 -0.99
N PRO A 416 7.79 3.91 -0.55
CA PRO A 416 8.95 4.16 -1.39
C PRO A 416 10.01 3.04 -1.26
N ARG A 417 10.67 2.71 -2.38
CA ARG A 417 11.78 1.73 -2.52
C ARG A 417 12.47 1.96 -3.88
N ASN A 418 13.66 2.57 -4.01
CA ASN A 418 14.74 2.88 -3.06
C ASN A 418 15.18 4.38 -3.08
N SER A 419 14.33 5.29 -2.57
CA SER A 419 14.51 6.76 -2.59
C SER A 419 15.91 7.33 -2.29
N GLU A 420 16.36 8.26 -3.13
CA GLU A 420 17.11 9.47 -2.75
C GLU A 420 16.67 10.62 -3.72
N TYR A 421 15.62 11.41 -3.50
CA TYR A 421 14.83 11.81 -2.33
C TYR A 421 13.33 11.89 -2.72
N VAL A 422 12.37 11.79 -1.77
CA VAL A 422 10.90 11.76 -2.04
C VAL A 422 10.07 12.44 -0.94
N PHE A 423 9.09 13.27 -1.32
CA PHE A 423 8.07 13.87 -0.43
C PHE A 423 6.84 14.34 -1.25
N GLY A 424 5.57 14.12 -0.86
CA GLY A 424 5.00 13.19 0.11
C GLY A 424 4.08 12.18 -0.61
N CYS A 425 4.55 10.95 -0.74
CA CYS A 425 4.21 10.07 -1.86
C CYS A 425 3.27 8.91 -1.51
N ASN A 426 2.50 8.44 -2.49
CA ASN A 426 1.64 7.26 -2.43
C ASN A 426 1.40 6.76 -3.87
N THR A 427 2.19 5.88 -4.49
CA THR A 427 3.30 5.03 -4.04
C THR A 427 4.35 4.95 -5.19
N LEU A 428 5.65 4.80 -4.90
CA LEU A 428 6.73 5.05 -5.89
C LEU A 428 7.93 4.09 -5.81
N PHE A 429 8.35 3.60 -6.99
CA PHE A 429 9.54 2.78 -7.20
C PHE A 429 10.16 3.15 -8.57
N ASP A 430 11.24 3.89 -8.75
CA ASP A 430 12.28 4.39 -7.85
C ASP A 430 12.45 5.93 -8.03
N SER A 431 13.32 6.61 -7.26
CA SER A 431 13.46 8.08 -7.31
C SER A 431 14.88 8.64 -7.22
N ALA A 432 15.17 9.60 -8.10
CA ALA A 432 16.22 10.61 -7.95
C ALA A 432 15.61 12.02 -7.97
N PHE A 433 15.28 12.52 -6.76
CA PHE A 433 14.61 13.80 -6.43
C PHE A 433 13.22 13.99 -7.08
N CYS A 434 12.14 13.94 -6.30
CA CYS A 434 10.78 14.28 -6.78
C CYS A 434 9.90 14.93 -5.71
N ILE A 435 8.96 15.78 -6.14
CA ILE A 435 7.98 16.48 -5.29
C ILE A 435 6.82 17.01 -6.16
N ASN A 436 5.54 16.69 -5.93
CA ASN A 436 4.96 15.51 -5.27
C ASN A 436 4.50 14.47 -6.33
N CYS A 437 4.31 13.19 -5.96
CA CYS A 437 4.17 12.06 -6.89
C CYS A 437 3.30 10.91 -6.36
N TYR A 438 2.50 10.30 -7.25
CA TYR A 438 1.54 9.25 -6.93
C TYR A 438 1.60 8.08 -7.93
N TYR A 439 1.27 6.86 -7.45
CA TYR A 439 1.16 5.58 -8.18
C TYR A 439 1.99 5.41 -9.47
N SER A 440 3.28 5.74 -9.41
CA SER A 440 4.16 5.86 -10.59
C SER A 440 5.46 5.08 -10.40
N ILE A 441 6.15 4.82 -11.52
CA ILE A 441 7.35 3.97 -11.59
C ILE A 441 8.47 4.70 -12.32
N GLY A 442 9.66 4.77 -11.72
CA GLY A 442 10.85 5.38 -12.31
C GLY A 442 10.65 6.86 -12.68
N LEU A 443 10.45 7.71 -11.67
CA LEU A 443 10.32 9.16 -11.87
C LEU A 443 11.62 9.89 -11.52
N SER A 444 11.92 10.98 -12.25
CA SER A 444 13.02 11.89 -11.91
C SER A 444 12.64 13.34 -12.16
N ARG A 445 12.83 14.21 -11.16
CA ARG A 445 12.58 15.67 -11.23
C ARG A 445 11.17 16.04 -11.69
N CYS A 446 10.16 15.26 -11.31
CA CYS A 446 8.76 15.47 -11.68
C CYS A 446 7.89 16.03 -10.54
N LEU A 447 6.74 16.59 -10.91
CA LEU A 447 5.71 17.18 -10.03
C LEU A 447 4.31 16.76 -10.51
N GLU A 448 3.43 16.37 -9.60
CA GLU A 448 2.02 16.06 -9.88
C GLU A 448 1.88 15.01 -11.00
N MET A 449 2.44 13.82 -10.76
CA MET A 449 2.39 12.68 -11.66
C MET A 449 1.52 11.58 -11.06
N ASP A 450 0.62 11.00 -11.84
CA ASP A 450 -0.17 9.81 -11.47
C ASP A 450 -0.14 8.74 -12.58
N SER A 451 -0.14 7.47 -12.18
CA SER A 451 -0.19 6.31 -13.09
C SER A 451 0.93 6.31 -14.16
N CYS A 452 2.04 7.00 -13.92
CA CYS A 452 3.09 7.27 -14.92
C CYS A 452 4.29 6.32 -14.79
N LYS A 453 5.03 6.14 -15.89
CA LYS A 453 6.17 5.22 -15.97
C LYS A 453 7.34 5.80 -16.77
N ASN A 454 8.55 5.72 -16.20
CA ASN A 454 9.82 6.15 -16.83
C ASN A 454 9.82 7.63 -17.27
N CYS A 455 9.24 8.53 -16.48
CA CYS A 455 9.07 9.93 -16.84
C CYS A 455 10.10 10.85 -16.14
N ALA A 456 10.61 11.84 -16.88
CA ALA A 456 11.60 12.80 -16.39
C ALA A 456 11.19 14.26 -16.66
N ASP A 457 11.51 15.16 -15.74
CA ASP A 457 11.39 16.62 -15.87
C ASP A 457 9.96 17.12 -16.24
N SER A 458 8.95 16.35 -15.82
CA SER A 458 7.56 16.46 -16.29
C SER A 458 6.57 16.83 -15.17
N TYR A 459 5.45 17.46 -15.55
CA TYR A 459 4.52 18.15 -14.63
C TYR A 459 3.05 17.83 -14.97
N PHE A 460 2.20 17.53 -13.99
CA PHE A 460 0.74 17.37 -14.18
C PHE A 460 0.36 16.32 -15.23
N CYS A 461 0.97 15.14 -15.19
CA CYS A 461 0.72 14.08 -16.18
C CYS A 461 0.04 12.85 -15.57
N HIS A 462 -0.94 12.31 -16.29
CA HIS A 462 -1.69 11.10 -15.91
C HIS A 462 -1.53 9.98 -16.96
N ASN A 463 -1.29 8.75 -16.51
CA ASN A 463 -1.21 7.53 -17.35
C ASN A 463 -0.25 7.68 -18.54
N CYS A 464 0.96 8.20 -18.30
CA CYS A 464 1.95 8.47 -19.35
C CYS A 464 3.19 7.57 -19.24
N GLU A 465 3.81 7.24 -20.39
CA GLU A 465 4.98 6.35 -20.45
C GLU A 465 6.14 6.95 -21.25
N ASN A 466 7.36 6.88 -20.70
CA ASN A 466 8.61 7.35 -21.31
C ASN A 466 8.63 8.85 -21.71
N LEU A 467 8.03 9.74 -20.92
CA LEU A 467 8.04 11.18 -21.21
C LEU A 467 9.31 11.88 -20.72
N SER A 468 9.81 12.84 -21.50
CA SER A 468 10.94 13.70 -21.13
C SER A 468 10.57 15.15 -21.38
N ASP A 469 10.66 16.01 -20.36
CA ASP A 469 10.25 17.42 -20.46
C ASP A 469 8.82 17.54 -21.07
N CYS A 470 7.80 17.10 -20.33
CA CYS A 470 6.40 17.18 -20.76
C CYS A 470 5.50 17.77 -19.66
N MET A 471 4.43 18.48 -20.04
CA MET A 471 3.47 19.05 -19.08
C MET A 471 2.02 18.82 -19.49
N PHE A 472 1.12 18.64 -18.52
CA PHE A 472 -0.33 18.50 -18.74
C PHE A 472 -0.68 17.41 -19.77
N CYS A 473 0.07 16.30 -19.79
CA CYS A 473 -0.11 15.21 -20.75
C CYS A 473 -0.92 14.06 -20.13
N PHE A 474 -1.88 13.52 -20.90
CA PHE A 474 -2.84 12.52 -20.44
C PHE A 474 -2.87 11.37 -21.43
N ASN A 475 -2.60 10.14 -20.97
CA ASN A 475 -2.60 8.93 -21.81
C ASN A 475 -1.58 8.98 -22.98
N ALA A 476 -0.44 9.64 -22.78
CA ALA A 476 0.57 9.88 -23.81
C ALA A 476 1.82 9.00 -23.65
N LYS A 477 2.51 8.70 -24.77
CA LYS A 477 3.72 7.87 -24.77
C LYS A 477 4.84 8.44 -25.62
N ASN A 478 6.08 8.34 -25.13
CA ASN A 478 7.33 8.66 -25.84
C ASN A 478 7.44 10.11 -26.40
N LEU A 479 6.72 11.08 -25.84
CA LEU A 479 6.79 12.49 -26.28
C LEU A 479 7.97 13.24 -25.62
N LYS A 480 8.45 14.30 -26.27
CA LYS A 480 9.47 15.20 -25.72
C LYS A 480 9.18 16.68 -26.00
N TYR A 481 9.43 17.54 -25.01
CA TYR A 481 9.12 18.98 -25.09
C TYR A 481 7.64 19.22 -25.44
N ALA A 482 6.75 18.48 -24.77
CA ALA A 482 5.32 18.44 -25.09
C ALA A 482 4.45 19.14 -24.04
N VAL A 483 3.34 19.70 -24.49
CA VAL A 483 2.31 20.31 -23.65
C VAL A 483 0.95 19.85 -24.17
N GLY A 484 0.13 19.22 -23.32
CA GLY A 484 -1.21 18.78 -23.71
C GLY A 484 -1.22 17.78 -24.87
N ASN A 485 -0.37 16.76 -24.81
CA ASN A 485 -0.18 15.73 -25.85
C ASN A 485 0.29 16.24 -27.24
N ALA A 486 0.84 17.46 -27.32
CA ALA A 486 1.45 17.99 -28.54
C ALA A 486 2.89 18.45 -28.28
N GLU A 487 3.84 18.05 -29.14
CA GLU A 487 5.23 18.53 -29.05
C GLU A 487 5.30 19.98 -29.54
N VAL A 488 5.74 20.90 -28.67
CA VAL A 488 5.80 22.35 -28.96
C VAL A 488 7.22 22.83 -29.32
N GLY A 489 8.20 21.93 -29.22
CA GLY A 489 9.62 22.21 -29.39
C GLY A 489 10.26 22.85 -28.16
N LYS A 490 11.57 22.61 -27.98
CA LYS A 490 12.32 22.97 -26.75
C LYS A 490 12.17 24.43 -26.33
N GLU A 491 12.21 25.37 -27.28
CA GLU A 491 12.15 26.80 -26.95
C GLU A 491 10.79 27.21 -26.35
N ASN A 492 9.68 26.82 -27.00
CA ASN A 492 8.33 27.11 -26.51
C ASN A 492 8.04 26.35 -25.22
N TYR A 493 8.49 25.10 -25.12
CA TYR A 493 8.37 24.32 -23.90
C TYR A 493 9.04 25.03 -22.70
N MET A 494 10.27 25.54 -22.87
CA MET A 494 10.99 26.24 -21.80
C MET A 494 10.31 27.57 -21.42
N LYS A 495 9.68 28.28 -22.36
CA LYS A 495 8.85 29.46 -22.06
C LYS A 495 7.64 29.09 -21.18
N ILE A 496 6.86 28.08 -21.58
CA ILE A 496 5.68 27.61 -20.82
C ILE A 496 6.12 27.09 -19.44
N LYS A 497 7.20 26.30 -19.37
CA LYS A 497 7.74 25.75 -18.12
C LYS A 497 8.21 26.86 -17.18
N SER A 498 8.65 28.02 -17.69
CA SER A 498 8.97 29.18 -16.85
C SER A 498 7.72 29.84 -16.25
N ILE A 499 6.62 29.96 -17.00
CA ILE A 499 5.34 30.50 -16.52
C ILE A 499 4.79 29.59 -15.41
N VAL A 500 4.57 28.31 -15.77
CA VAL A 500 4.01 27.28 -14.89
C VAL A 500 4.80 27.17 -13.58
N ARG A 501 6.13 27.13 -13.61
CA ARG A 501 6.97 27.04 -12.40
C ARG A 501 6.94 28.30 -11.54
N GLY A 502 6.93 29.49 -12.14
CA GLY A 502 6.89 30.75 -11.38
C GLY A 502 5.59 30.88 -10.58
N GLU A 503 4.48 30.49 -11.20
CA GLU A 503 3.15 30.56 -10.59
C GLU A 503 2.95 29.50 -9.50
N ILE A 504 3.37 28.24 -9.73
CA ILE A 504 3.40 27.18 -8.71
C ILE A 504 4.22 27.62 -7.49
N LEU A 505 5.37 28.25 -7.73
CA LEU A 505 6.24 28.76 -6.67
C LEU A 505 5.57 29.90 -5.89
N GLU A 506 4.87 30.84 -6.53
CA GLU A 506 4.12 31.88 -5.83
C GLU A 506 3.01 31.27 -4.96
N ARG A 507 2.19 30.35 -5.51
CA ARG A 507 1.11 29.68 -4.78
C ARG A 507 1.67 28.92 -3.55
N LEU A 508 2.78 28.20 -3.70
CA LEU A 508 3.45 27.48 -2.61
C LEU A 508 4.14 28.41 -1.59
N GLU A 509 4.78 29.50 -1.99
CA GLU A 509 5.42 30.41 -1.03
C GLU A 509 4.40 31.16 -0.18
N LYS A 510 3.27 31.56 -0.79
CA LYS A 510 2.17 32.31 -0.17
C LYS A 510 1.23 31.45 0.67
N GLY A 511 0.81 30.28 0.15
CA GLY A 511 -0.23 29.44 0.74
C GLY A 511 0.25 28.07 1.26
N LYS A 512 1.51 27.68 1.00
CA LYS A 512 2.09 26.37 1.35
C LYS A 512 1.37 25.15 0.75
N THR A 513 0.50 25.38 -0.23
CA THR A 513 -0.28 24.35 -0.92
C THR A 513 -0.62 24.78 -2.35
N LEU A 514 -1.14 23.84 -3.12
CA LEU A 514 -1.71 24.07 -4.44
C LEU A 514 -3.23 23.83 -4.41
N PRO A 515 -4.06 24.73 -4.96
CA PRO A 515 -5.52 24.56 -5.04
C PRO A 515 -5.96 23.63 -6.18
N PHE A 516 -5.01 22.93 -6.78
CA PHE A 516 -5.18 21.91 -7.80
C PHE A 516 -4.00 20.94 -7.76
N ASP A 517 -4.26 19.73 -8.23
CA ASP A 517 -3.35 18.59 -8.33
C ASP A 517 -3.74 17.74 -9.56
N VAL A 518 -2.95 16.70 -9.88
CA VAL A 518 -3.22 15.81 -11.02
C VAL A 518 -4.59 15.11 -10.95
N TYR A 519 -5.21 15.00 -9.76
CA TYR A 519 -6.54 14.43 -9.56
C TYR A 519 -7.68 15.41 -9.86
N SER A 520 -7.44 16.72 -9.73
CA SER A 520 -8.44 17.78 -9.94
C SER A 520 -8.52 18.33 -11.38
N ILE A 521 -7.39 18.47 -12.09
CA ILE A 521 -7.30 19.25 -13.35
C ILE A 521 -8.14 18.72 -14.53
N GLY A 522 -8.59 17.47 -14.50
CA GLY A 522 -9.52 16.91 -15.48
C GLY A 522 -11.00 17.17 -15.19
N GLY A 523 -11.33 17.75 -14.03
CA GLY A 523 -12.69 18.18 -13.65
C GLY A 523 -13.05 19.57 -14.23
N ARG A 524 -14.33 19.91 -14.25
CA ARG A 524 -14.79 21.25 -14.68
C ARG A 524 -14.57 22.27 -13.58
N ASN A 525 -14.78 21.88 -12.32
CA ASN A 525 -14.52 22.70 -11.13
C ASN A 525 -13.12 22.45 -10.52
N TRP A 526 -12.10 22.28 -11.37
CA TRP A 526 -10.74 21.91 -10.95
C TRP A 526 -10.05 22.88 -9.97
N HIS A 527 -10.55 24.11 -9.87
CA HIS A 527 -10.04 25.18 -9.00
C HIS A 527 -10.66 25.19 -7.58
N SER A 528 -11.51 24.23 -7.24
CA SER A 528 -12.20 24.13 -5.95
C SER A 528 -11.95 22.79 -5.22
N ALA A 529 -10.71 22.27 -5.27
CA ALA A 529 -10.39 20.86 -5.00
C ALA A 529 -9.10 20.60 -4.18
#